data_AF-A0A7M2TCC0-F1
#
_entry.id   AF-A0A7M2TCC0-F1
#
_cell.length_a   1.000
_cell.length_b   1.000
_cell.length_c   1.000
_cell.angle_alpha   90.00
_cell.angle_beta   90.00
_cell.angle_gamma   90.00
#
_symmetry.space_group_name_H-M   'P 1'
#
loop_
_entity.id
_entity.type
_entity.pdbx_description
1 polymer ?
#
loop_
_entity_poly.entity_id
_entity_poly.type
_entity_poly.pdbx_seq_one_letter_code
_entity_poly.pdbx_strand_id
1 'polypeptide(L)'
;MAAWELGTVVKLFRKHTGLSQAGVARMVRIDQAEVSRLERGLKQIRDRRQFVQWTDALGVPEELLGLLPTADPHVPDSTGRPEKAGTGARGYAALPEGPGQLLLPAGRSVPTTALPVLTLPAASFLGDSLRLDSRPELDAWRTMPMRALVVANRTVDGAVRQFVTDARPSGVRATASTPVDIPAAYELDDLTYGILWAVSGFEAALLGDDQALYTSLASLTVSPGSPAASDQGLTEVSRMLIGSETAARYILGHHDHLGDAPVFWTREQRGEEAATWLFFRHKYRYLERMTPRRTGGTSGRGFCVPEAAVAASPAYERVLLFLAIALMESFGIRTWVTDDGGFAHTDGFALSPGRRAVIASWVRTEGASHLAVTARPGALRTFADVTGHVSHHSATAAEQAGQRLAATAEYLGLDTSWLGRRCAQLSAAGTERVAWPRSRLLGLEGLEAACRFVAEQLMIIPSTRTASPTR
;
A
#
# COMPACT_ATOMS: atom_id res chain seq x y z
N MET A 1 -35.19 -14.92 21.63
CA MET A 1 -34.36 -14.63 20.44
C MET A 1 -34.36 -13.12 20.26
N ALA A 2 -33.26 -12.45 20.62
CA ALA A 2 -33.20 -10.99 20.55
C ALA A 2 -33.14 -10.57 19.08
N ALA A 3 -34.22 -9.98 18.57
CA ALA A 3 -34.19 -9.29 17.29
C ALA A 3 -33.12 -8.19 17.38
N TRP A 4 -32.09 -8.28 16.54
CA TRP A 4 -31.09 -7.23 16.46
C TRP A 4 -31.75 -5.95 15.96
N GLU A 5 -31.96 -5.00 16.87
CA GLU A 5 -32.47 -3.67 16.55
C GLU A 5 -31.34 -2.84 15.94
N LEU A 6 -31.05 -3.07 14.64
CA LEU A 6 -30.00 -2.35 13.90
C LEU A 6 -30.17 -0.82 13.97
N GLY A 7 -31.41 -0.34 14.10
CA GLY A 7 -31.70 1.07 14.39
C GLY A 7 -31.02 1.59 15.67
N THR A 8 -30.91 0.75 16.70
CA THR A 8 -30.21 1.07 17.94
C THR A 8 -28.69 1.11 17.74
N VAL A 9 -28.14 0.16 16.97
CA VAL A 9 -26.71 0.14 16.63
C VAL A 9 -26.31 1.39 15.86
N VAL A 10 -27.11 1.77 14.85
CA VAL A 10 -26.90 2.98 14.05
C VAL A 10 -26.96 4.25 14.91
N LYS A 11 -27.92 4.30 15.85
CA LYS A 11 -28.05 5.41 16.79
C LYS A 11 -26.86 5.51 17.75
N LEU A 12 -26.36 4.39 18.25
CA LEU A 12 -25.17 4.32 19.11
C LEU A 12 -23.90 4.70 18.34
N PHE A 13 -23.75 4.16 17.14
CA PHE A 13 -22.65 4.49 16.24
C PHE A 13 -22.61 5.99 15.93
N ARG A 14 -23.75 6.60 15.58
CA ARG A 14 -23.84 8.07 15.38
C ARG A 14 -23.51 8.85 16.63
N LYS A 15 -23.97 8.40 17.79
CA LYS A 15 -23.65 9.05 19.08
C LYS A 15 -22.16 8.99 19.38
N HIS A 16 -21.49 7.90 19.02
CA HIS A 16 -20.07 7.69 19.25
C HIS A 16 -19.18 8.41 18.21
N THR A 17 -19.63 8.49 16.96
CA THR A 17 -18.87 9.08 15.83
C THR A 17 -19.22 10.54 15.55
N GLY A 18 -20.29 11.06 16.14
CA GLY A 18 -20.81 12.41 15.86
C GLY A 18 -21.53 12.55 14.50
N LEU A 19 -21.74 11.46 13.76
CA LEU A 19 -22.30 11.51 12.41
C LEU A 19 -23.81 11.87 12.39
N SER A 20 -24.21 12.67 11.41
CA SER A 20 -25.62 12.93 11.12
C SER A 20 -26.27 11.74 10.39
N GLN A 21 -27.60 11.68 10.34
CA GLN A 21 -28.31 10.63 9.58
C GLN A 21 -27.91 10.65 8.10
N ALA A 22 -27.68 11.85 7.54
CA ALA A 22 -27.19 12.00 6.17
C ALA A 22 -25.75 11.49 6.01
N GLY A 23 -24.92 11.63 7.05
CA GLY A 23 -23.57 11.05 7.09
C GLY A 23 -23.59 9.51 7.05
N VAL A 24 -24.47 8.89 7.84
CA VAL A 24 -24.67 7.43 7.81
C VAL A 24 -25.26 6.97 6.47
N ALA A 25 -26.26 7.69 5.96
CA ALA A 25 -26.91 7.37 4.69
C ALA A 25 -25.90 7.31 3.52
N ARG A 26 -24.94 8.25 3.49
CA ARG A 26 -23.83 8.22 2.52
C ARG A 26 -22.89 7.04 2.71
N MET A 27 -22.62 6.67 3.96
CA MET A 27 -21.73 5.56 4.30
C MET A 27 -22.28 4.21 3.82
N VAL A 28 -23.57 3.98 4.01
CA VAL A 28 -24.25 2.74 3.62
C VAL A 28 -24.95 2.80 2.25
N ARG A 29 -24.76 3.90 1.50
CA ARG A 29 -25.31 4.15 0.15
C ARG A 29 -26.83 4.01 0.04
N ILE A 30 -27.57 4.66 0.95
CA ILE A 30 -29.03 4.73 0.94
C ILE A 30 -29.52 6.16 1.20
N ASP A 31 -30.84 6.37 1.16
CA ASP A 31 -31.44 7.66 1.53
C ASP A 31 -31.47 7.91 3.04
N GLN A 32 -31.32 9.17 3.43
CA GLN A 32 -31.46 9.61 4.83
C GLN A 32 -32.81 9.20 5.44
N ALA A 33 -33.89 9.24 4.65
CA ALA A 33 -35.23 8.83 5.08
C ALA A 33 -35.28 7.33 5.46
N GLU A 34 -34.42 6.51 4.88
CA GLU A 34 -34.29 5.09 5.24
C GLU A 34 -33.60 4.93 6.59
N VAL A 35 -32.49 5.66 6.82
CA VAL A 35 -31.78 5.70 8.11
C VAL A 35 -32.72 6.15 9.22
N SER A 36 -33.51 7.21 8.98
CA SER A 36 -34.47 7.68 9.98
C SER A 36 -35.61 6.69 10.25
N ARG A 37 -36.06 5.92 9.26
CA ARG A 37 -37.06 4.86 9.47
C ARG A 37 -36.46 3.69 10.26
N LEU A 38 -35.19 3.37 10.02
CA LEU A 38 -34.48 2.32 10.73
C LEU A 38 -34.29 2.68 12.22
N GLU A 39 -33.81 3.90 12.52
CA GLU A 39 -33.61 4.37 13.91
C GLU A 39 -34.90 4.46 14.73
N ARG A 40 -36.06 4.58 14.05
CA ARG A 40 -37.38 4.63 14.68
C ARG A 40 -38.04 3.25 14.79
N GLY A 41 -37.37 2.18 14.36
CA GLY A 41 -37.95 0.83 14.32
C GLY A 41 -39.05 0.65 13.27
N LEU A 42 -39.22 1.59 12.34
CA LEU A 42 -40.24 1.58 11.29
C LEU A 42 -39.81 0.80 10.04
N LYS A 43 -38.52 0.45 9.94
CA LYS A 43 -37.95 -0.39 8.88
C LYS A 43 -36.97 -1.37 9.52
N GLN A 44 -37.12 -2.65 9.17
CA GLN A 44 -36.16 -3.70 9.51
C GLN A 44 -35.45 -4.17 8.22
N ILE A 45 -34.13 -4.32 8.27
CA ILE A 45 -33.38 -4.91 7.16
C ILE A 45 -33.58 -6.42 7.21
N ARG A 46 -34.25 -6.97 6.20
CA ARG A 46 -34.50 -8.41 6.07
C ARG A 46 -33.55 -9.10 5.09
N ASP A 47 -32.86 -8.31 4.27
CA ASP A 47 -31.87 -8.81 3.31
C ASP A 47 -30.49 -8.94 3.98
N ARG A 48 -29.93 -10.15 3.94
CA ARG A 48 -28.61 -10.47 4.47
C ARG A 48 -27.50 -9.68 3.78
N ARG A 49 -27.60 -9.45 2.47
CA ARG A 49 -26.59 -8.69 1.72
C ARG A 49 -26.58 -7.23 2.14
N GLN A 50 -27.77 -6.64 2.26
CA GLN A 50 -27.92 -5.29 2.79
C GLN A 50 -27.43 -5.20 4.24
N PHE A 51 -27.65 -6.22 5.06
CA PHE A 51 -27.15 -6.25 6.44
C PHE A 51 -25.62 -6.29 6.51
N VAL A 52 -24.98 -7.17 5.73
CA VAL A 52 -23.51 -7.27 5.64
C VAL A 52 -22.91 -5.96 5.15
N GLN A 53 -23.49 -5.35 4.12
CA GLN A 53 -23.06 -4.04 3.63
C GLN A 53 -23.11 -2.96 4.72
N TRP A 54 -24.12 -3.00 5.58
CA TRP A 54 -24.22 -2.06 6.70
C TRP A 54 -23.19 -2.33 7.78
N THR A 55 -22.95 -3.58 8.13
CA THR A 55 -22.00 -3.94 9.19
C THR A 55 -20.56 -3.67 8.75
N ASP A 56 -20.23 -3.93 7.49
CA ASP A 56 -18.93 -3.62 6.90
C ASP A 56 -18.68 -2.11 6.87
N ALA A 57 -19.67 -1.34 6.39
CA ALA A 57 -19.58 0.12 6.31
C ALA A 57 -19.45 0.76 7.69
N LEU A 58 -20.08 0.18 8.72
CA LEU A 58 -20.03 0.65 10.10
C LEU A 58 -18.85 0.09 10.90
N GLY A 59 -18.03 -0.79 10.31
CA GLY A 59 -16.89 -1.42 10.99
C GLY A 59 -17.30 -2.35 12.14
N VAL A 60 -18.48 -2.97 12.06
CA VAL A 60 -18.96 -3.94 13.06
C VAL A 60 -18.22 -5.27 12.84
N PRO A 61 -17.55 -5.83 13.87
CA PRO A 61 -16.78 -7.08 13.73
C PRO A 61 -17.64 -8.27 13.23
N GLU A 62 -17.07 -9.09 12.35
CA GLU A 62 -17.78 -10.23 11.72
C GLU A 62 -18.24 -11.28 12.74
N GLU A 63 -17.60 -11.38 13.92
CA GLU A 63 -17.99 -12.35 14.94
C GLU A 63 -19.39 -12.07 15.53
N LEU A 64 -19.89 -10.85 15.36
CA LEU A 64 -21.25 -10.46 15.74
C LEU A 64 -22.31 -10.81 14.67
N LEU A 65 -21.89 -11.23 13.46
CA LEU A 65 -22.77 -11.55 12.32
C LEU A 65 -23.31 -12.99 12.32
N GLY A 66 -22.77 -13.85 13.20
CA GLY A 66 -23.05 -15.30 13.24
C GLY A 66 -24.46 -15.72 13.67
N LEU A 67 -25.43 -14.80 13.81
CA LEU A 67 -26.77 -15.08 14.34
C LEU A 67 -27.93 -14.76 13.37
N LEU A 68 -27.69 -14.76 12.06
CA LEU A 68 -28.73 -14.46 11.07
C LEU A 68 -29.29 -15.70 10.34
N PRO A 69 -30.62 -15.80 10.17
CA PRO A 69 -31.25 -16.90 9.46
C PRO A 69 -31.00 -16.84 7.94
N THR A 70 -30.75 -18.01 7.35
CA THR A 70 -30.55 -18.23 5.91
C THR A 70 -31.88 -18.33 5.17
N ALA A 71 -32.20 -17.35 4.33
CA ALA A 71 -33.14 -17.52 3.24
C ALA A 71 -32.71 -16.65 2.04
N ASP A 72 -32.44 -17.31 0.91
CA ASP A 72 -32.35 -16.73 -0.44
C ASP A 72 -33.79 -16.40 -0.91
N PRO A 73 -34.04 -15.39 -1.78
CA PRO A 73 -33.86 -15.62 -3.22
C PRO A 73 -33.64 -14.38 -4.15
N HIS A 74 -33.20 -14.71 -5.38
CA HIS A 74 -33.40 -14.05 -6.69
C HIS A 74 -32.49 -12.88 -7.16
N VAL A 75 -31.73 -13.20 -8.22
CA VAL A 75 -31.05 -12.32 -9.19
C VAL A 75 -32.06 -11.85 -10.26
N PRO A 76 -31.95 -10.61 -10.75
CA PRO A 76 -31.88 -10.47 -12.20
C PRO A 76 -30.72 -9.59 -12.68
N ASP A 77 -30.32 -9.95 -13.88
CA ASP A 77 -29.27 -9.48 -14.76
C ASP A 77 -29.52 -8.05 -15.26
N SER A 78 -28.46 -7.25 -15.41
CA SER A 78 -28.49 -6.09 -16.32
C SER A 78 -27.08 -5.64 -16.69
N THR A 79 -26.71 -6.02 -17.91
CA THR A 79 -25.68 -5.46 -18.78
C THR A 79 -25.71 -3.93 -18.85
N GLY A 80 -24.54 -3.29 -18.72
CA GLY A 80 -24.38 -1.85 -18.95
C GLY A 80 -22.92 -1.44 -19.07
N ARG A 81 -22.46 -1.27 -20.31
CA ARG A 81 -21.17 -0.64 -20.66
C ARG A 81 -21.29 0.87 -20.48
N PRO A 82 -20.28 1.56 -19.90
CA PRO A 82 -19.83 2.83 -20.49
C PRO A 82 -18.31 3.05 -20.33
N GLU A 83 -17.61 3.34 -21.42
CA GLU A 83 -17.19 4.69 -21.88
C GLU A 83 -15.85 5.18 -21.31
N LYS A 84 -15.02 5.65 -22.26
CA LYS A 84 -13.73 6.30 -22.06
C LYS A 84 -13.90 7.50 -21.12
N ALA A 85 -13.24 7.49 -19.97
CA ALA A 85 -13.21 8.64 -19.08
C ALA A 85 -11.78 9.21 -19.01
N GLY A 86 -11.71 10.51 -19.29
CA GLY A 86 -10.51 11.32 -19.34
C GLY A 86 -9.74 11.37 -18.01
N THR A 87 -8.50 11.78 -18.17
CA THR A 87 -7.51 12.16 -17.17
C THR A 87 -8.01 13.32 -16.31
N GLY A 88 -8.53 12.99 -15.14
CA GLY A 88 -8.87 13.91 -14.06
C GLY A 88 -8.97 13.11 -12.76
N ALA A 89 -8.33 13.61 -11.70
CA ALA A 89 -8.18 12.99 -10.39
C ALA A 89 -9.33 12.05 -10.00
N ARG A 90 -9.09 10.73 -10.03
CA ARG A 90 -10.08 9.72 -9.68
C ARG A 90 -9.78 9.19 -8.27
N GLY A 91 -10.68 9.43 -7.32
CA GLY A 91 -10.90 8.45 -6.23
C GLY A 91 -11.09 9.00 -4.82
N TYR A 92 -10.52 10.15 -4.47
CA TYR A 92 -10.61 10.69 -3.11
C TYR A 92 -11.65 11.79 -3.07
N ALA A 93 -12.73 11.59 -2.33
CA ALA A 93 -13.74 12.65 -2.15
C ALA A 93 -13.04 13.88 -1.58
N ALA A 94 -13.22 15.03 -2.22
CA ALA A 94 -12.65 16.30 -1.76
C ALA A 94 -13.00 16.49 -0.29
N LEU A 95 -11.97 16.54 0.56
CA LEU A 95 -12.16 16.74 1.99
C LEU A 95 -12.80 18.12 2.21
N PRO A 96 -13.96 18.19 2.88
CA PRO A 96 -14.62 19.48 3.15
C PRO A 96 -13.72 20.32 4.07
N GLU A 97 -13.90 21.64 4.01
CA GLU A 97 -13.23 22.55 4.94
C GLU A 97 -13.63 22.28 6.39
N GLY A 98 -12.67 22.44 7.29
CA GLY A 98 -12.80 22.18 8.71
C GLY A 98 -12.40 20.76 9.12
N PRO A 99 -12.75 20.36 10.35
CA PRO A 99 -12.53 19.02 10.87
C PRO A 99 -13.24 17.94 10.06
N GLY A 100 -12.55 16.84 9.78
CA GLY A 100 -13.11 15.69 9.09
C GLY A 100 -12.32 14.42 9.34
N GLN A 101 -12.55 13.42 8.49
CA GLN A 101 -11.79 12.18 8.48
C GLN A 101 -11.44 11.79 7.04
N LEU A 102 -10.20 11.34 6.84
CA LEU A 102 -9.77 10.64 5.64
C LEU A 102 -9.91 9.14 5.92
N LEU A 103 -10.81 8.48 5.18
CA LEU A 103 -11.00 7.04 5.25
C LEU A 103 -10.04 6.34 4.29
N LEU A 104 -9.26 5.43 4.84
CA LEU A 104 -8.33 4.55 4.14
C LEU A 104 -8.96 3.15 4.17
N PRO A 105 -9.44 2.62 3.03
CA PRO A 105 -10.20 1.38 2.99
C PRO A 105 -9.33 0.19 3.39
N ALA A 106 -9.95 -0.87 3.91
CA ALA A 106 -9.26 -2.14 4.09
C ALA A 106 -8.72 -2.67 2.75
N GLY A 107 -7.53 -3.27 2.81
CA GLY A 107 -7.05 -4.19 1.79
C GLY A 107 -7.34 -5.64 2.18
N ARG A 108 -6.51 -6.58 1.74
CA ARG A 108 -6.65 -8.00 2.12
C ARG A 108 -6.08 -8.27 3.50
N SER A 109 -4.99 -7.60 3.85
CA SER A 109 -4.28 -7.73 5.12
C SER A 109 -4.26 -6.43 5.90
N VAL A 110 -4.34 -5.27 5.23
CA VAL A 110 -4.35 -3.96 5.88
C VAL A 110 -5.78 -3.62 6.34
N PRO A 111 -6.00 -3.30 7.63
CA PRO A 111 -7.32 -2.94 8.11
C PRO A 111 -7.74 -1.52 7.68
N THR A 112 -9.05 -1.28 7.64
CA THR A 112 -9.59 0.07 7.46
C THR A 112 -9.03 1.01 8.53
N THR A 113 -8.51 2.17 8.10
CA THR A 113 -7.96 3.18 8.99
C THR A 113 -8.63 4.53 8.74
N ALA A 114 -9.05 5.21 9.81
CA ALA A 114 -9.60 6.57 9.73
C ALA A 114 -8.60 7.56 10.32
N LEU A 115 -8.17 8.53 9.52
CA LEU A 115 -7.29 9.60 9.97
C LEU A 115 -8.09 10.89 10.21
N PRO A 116 -8.07 11.46 11.42
CA PRO A 116 -8.54 12.83 11.64
C PRO A 116 -7.83 13.81 10.70
N VAL A 117 -8.60 14.67 10.04
CA VAL A 117 -8.06 15.72 9.16
C VAL A 117 -8.58 17.09 9.55
N LEU A 118 -7.73 18.10 9.44
CA LEU A 118 -8.12 19.50 9.48
C LEU A 118 -7.86 20.13 8.12
N THR A 119 -8.93 20.45 7.40
CA THR A 119 -8.83 21.05 6.08
C THR A 119 -8.99 22.55 6.17
N LEU A 120 -8.00 23.30 5.68
CA LEU A 120 -7.97 24.76 5.70
C LEU A 120 -7.74 25.33 4.30
N PRO A 121 -8.37 26.45 3.92
CA PRO A 121 -8.07 27.12 2.67
C PRO A 121 -6.68 27.76 2.71
N ALA A 122 -5.93 27.66 1.61
CA ALA A 122 -4.64 28.32 1.44
C ALA A 122 -4.72 29.43 0.37
N ALA A 123 -4.32 30.65 0.76
CA ALA A 123 -4.48 31.84 -0.08
C ALA A 123 -3.56 31.85 -1.31
N SER A 124 -2.27 31.52 -1.13
CA SER A 124 -1.25 31.53 -2.20
C SER A 124 -0.20 30.45 -1.99
N PHE A 125 0.51 30.10 -3.06
CA PHE A 125 1.81 29.44 -2.93
C PHE A 125 2.85 30.50 -2.53
N LEU A 126 3.68 30.17 -1.54
CA LEU A 126 4.89 30.90 -1.19
C LEU A 126 6.08 30.05 -1.61
N GLY A 127 6.64 30.34 -2.79
CA GLY A 127 7.57 29.42 -3.45
C GLY A 127 6.86 28.10 -3.80
N ASP A 128 7.46 26.97 -3.41
CA ASP A 128 6.92 25.62 -3.66
C ASP A 128 6.07 25.08 -2.51
N SER A 129 5.56 25.94 -1.62
CA SER A 129 4.76 25.53 -0.45
C SER A 129 3.50 26.35 -0.27
N LEU A 130 2.45 25.74 0.26
CA LEU A 130 1.27 26.42 0.76
C LEU A 130 1.47 26.76 2.23
N ARG A 131 1.41 28.04 2.55
CA ARG A 131 1.46 28.50 3.95
C ARG A 131 0.06 28.56 4.52
N LEU A 132 -0.15 27.85 5.62
CA LEU A 132 -1.33 27.95 6.47
C LEU A 132 -0.99 28.79 7.69
N ASP A 133 -1.72 29.90 7.86
CA ASP A 133 -1.57 30.77 9.02
C ASP A 133 -1.88 30.04 10.33
N SER A 134 -1.24 30.47 11.40
CA SER A 134 -1.45 29.94 12.74
C SER A 134 -2.89 30.14 13.19
N ARG A 135 -3.52 29.08 13.68
CA ARG A 135 -4.89 29.10 14.21
C ARG A 135 -5.02 28.19 15.44
N PRO A 136 -5.93 28.50 16.38
CA PRO A 136 -6.17 27.64 17.55
C PRO A 136 -6.51 26.19 17.18
N GLU A 137 -7.26 25.97 16.09
CA GLU A 137 -7.62 24.63 15.61
C GLU A 137 -6.38 23.86 15.13
N LEU A 138 -5.42 24.55 14.50
CA LEU A 138 -4.18 23.95 14.02
C LEU A 138 -3.30 23.49 15.18
N ASP A 139 -3.24 24.29 16.25
CA ASP A 139 -2.55 23.93 17.49
C ASP A 139 -3.22 22.73 18.17
N ALA A 140 -4.57 22.65 18.16
CA ALA A 140 -5.29 21.47 18.64
C ALA A 140 -4.91 20.20 17.86
N TRP A 141 -4.84 20.27 16.52
CA TRP A 141 -4.44 19.14 15.68
C TRP A 141 -3.00 18.69 15.93
N ARG A 142 -2.08 19.62 16.10
CA ARG A 142 -0.69 19.36 16.50
C ARG A 142 -0.57 18.66 17.85
N THR A 143 -1.58 18.76 18.72
CA THR A 143 -1.59 18.09 20.02
C THR A 143 -2.37 16.77 20.03
N MET A 144 -2.91 16.29 18.90
CA MET A 144 -3.66 15.01 18.84
C MET A 144 -2.75 13.79 19.06
N PRO A 145 -2.99 12.93 20.08
CA PRO A 145 -2.10 11.82 20.43
C PRO A 145 -1.92 10.79 19.30
N MET A 146 -2.93 10.66 18.43
CA MET A 146 -2.94 9.79 17.26
C MET A 146 -2.43 10.48 16.00
N ARG A 147 -2.27 9.72 14.89
CA ARG A 147 -2.02 10.33 13.57
C ARG A 147 -3.16 11.27 13.22
N ALA A 148 -2.84 12.51 12.89
CA ALA A 148 -3.77 13.47 12.34
C ALA A 148 -3.09 14.21 11.18
N LEU A 149 -3.86 14.61 10.18
CA LEU A 149 -3.36 15.33 9.02
C LEU A 149 -3.87 16.77 9.02
N VAL A 150 -3.04 17.66 8.48
CA VAL A 150 -3.45 19.01 8.08
C VAL A 150 -3.49 19.02 6.56
N VAL A 151 -4.60 19.51 6.01
CA VAL A 151 -4.87 19.55 4.57
C VAL A 151 -5.01 21.02 4.17
N ALA A 152 -4.24 21.47 3.19
CA ALA A 152 -4.43 22.75 2.52
C ALA A 152 -5.27 22.55 1.24
N ASN A 153 -6.38 23.29 1.12
CA ASN A 153 -7.17 23.35 -0.11
C ASN A 153 -6.78 24.56 -0.93
N ARG A 154 -6.59 24.37 -2.24
CA ARG A 154 -6.33 25.44 -3.20
C ARG A 154 -6.92 25.13 -4.56
N THR A 155 -7.55 26.13 -5.18
CA THR A 155 -7.93 26.04 -6.58
C THR A 155 -6.72 26.27 -7.47
N VAL A 156 -6.38 25.29 -8.31
CA VAL A 156 -5.30 25.34 -9.30
C VAL A 156 -5.90 24.92 -10.65
N ASP A 157 -5.74 25.75 -11.68
CA ASP A 157 -6.29 25.51 -13.02
C ASP A 157 -7.80 25.20 -13.03
N GLY A 158 -8.56 25.87 -12.15
CA GLY A 158 -10.01 25.70 -12.04
C GLY A 158 -10.45 24.45 -11.27
N ALA A 159 -9.53 23.63 -10.75
CA ALA A 159 -9.84 22.46 -9.93
C ALA A 159 -9.34 22.64 -8.49
N VAL A 160 -10.14 22.21 -7.51
CA VAL A 160 -9.70 22.17 -6.10
C VAL A 160 -8.69 21.03 -5.94
N ARG A 161 -7.47 21.38 -5.53
CA ARG A 161 -6.41 20.45 -5.17
C ARG A 161 -6.17 20.51 -3.66
N GLN A 162 -5.77 19.38 -3.11
CA GLN A 162 -5.55 19.20 -1.68
C GLN A 162 -4.10 18.80 -1.45
N PHE A 163 -3.46 19.38 -0.44
CA PHE A 163 -2.06 19.11 -0.10
C PHE A 163 -1.98 18.74 1.37
N VAL A 164 -1.27 17.68 1.72
CA VAL A 164 -1.34 17.06 3.05
C VAL A 164 -0.01 17.04 3.77
N THR A 165 -0.04 17.19 5.09
CA THR A 165 1.11 16.96 5.96
C THR A 165 0.63 16.33 7.26
N ASP A 166 1.47 15.52 7.90
CA ASP A 166 1.20 15.10 9.28
C ASP A 166 1.13 16.34 10.17
N ALA A 167 0.12 16.40 11.05
CA ALA A 167 -0.04 17.49 12.01
C ALA A 167 1.16 17.60 12.96
N ARG A 168 1.91 16.51 13.15
CA ARG A 168 3.10 16.42 13.98
C ARG A 168 4.26 15.78 13.21
N PRO A 169 4.96 16.52 12.34
CA PRO A 169 6.19 16.02 11.76
C PRO A 169 7.23 15.75 12.88
N SER A 170 8.02 14.71 12.69
CA SER A 170 8.99 14.14 13.63
C SER A 170 9.72 15.16 14.54
N GLY A 171 9.70 14.91 15.85
CA GLY A 171 10.68 15.42 16.83
C GLY A 171 10.66 16.92 17.16
N VAL A 172 10.02 17.76 16.36
CA VAL A 172 9.92 19.19 16.64
C VAL A 172 8.71 19.41 17.56
N ARG A 173 8.98 19.81 18.81
CA ARG A 173 7.96 20.36 19.69
C ARG A 173 7.49 21.67 19.03
N ALA A 174 6.41 21.60 18.25
CA ALA A 174 5.83 22.79 17.66
C ALA A 174 5.51 23.76 18.79
N THR A 175 6.13 24.94 18.78
CA THR A 175 5.69 26.03 19.63
C THR A 175 4.32 26.47 19.10
N ALA A 176 3.35 26.62 20.00
CA ALA A 176 2.05 27.19 19.67
C ALA A 176 2.23 28.46 18.83
N SER A 177 1.33 28.70 17.87
CA SER A 177 1.34 29.86 16.96
C SER A 177 2.36 29.89 15.79
N THR A 178 3.00 28.78 15.42
CA THR A 178 3.82 28.73 14.19
C THR A 178 3.00 28.37 12.94
N PRO A 179 3.13 29.09 11.81
CA PRO A 179 2.51 28.71 10.55
C PRO A 179 2.92 27.29 10.10
N VAL A 180 2.08 26.64 9.29
CA VAL A 180 2.42 25.34 8.65
C VAL A 180 2.67 25.57 7.17
N ASP A 181 3.87 25.26 6.71
CA ASP A 181 4.22 25.25 5.29
C ASP A 181 4.06 23.84 4.73
N ILE A 182 3.11 23.62 3.82
CA ILE A 182 2.87 22.32 3.16
C ILE A 182 3.48 22.36 1.76
N PRO A 183 4.54 21.57 1.47
CA PRO A 183 5.10 21.48 0.13
C PRO A 183 4.04 21.12 -0.93
N ALA A 184 4.12 21.75 -2.10
CA ALA A 184 3.33 21.39 -3.28
C ALA A 184 3.55 19.91 -3.69
N ALA A 185 4.73 19.38 -3.36
CA ALA A 185 5.06 17.97 -3.53
C ALA A 185 4.09 17.03 -2.80
N TYR A 186 3.39 17.49 -1.75
CA TYR A 186 2.46 16.68 -0.95
C TYR A 186 1.00 16.77 -1.44
N GLU A 187 0.79 17.03 -2.73
CA GLU A 187 -0.53 16.92 -3.35
C GLU A 187 -1.14 15.53 -3.07
N LEU A 188 -2.37 15.50 -2.58
CA LEU A 188 -3.12 14.28 -2.26
C LEU A 188 -3.67 13.65 -3.53
N ASP A 189 -2.80 12.92 -4.22
CA ASP A 189 -3.09 12.08 -5.37
C ASP A 189 -2.84 10.60 -5.05
N ASP A 190 -2.92 9.72 -6.06
CA ASP A 190 -2.75 8.26 -5.87
C ASP A 190 -1.41 7.87 -5.21
N LEU A 191 -0.35 8.65 -5.45
CA LEU A 191 0.97 8.41 -4.86
C LEU A 191 0.97 8.75 -3.37
N THR A 192 0.58 9.98 -3.02
CA THR A 192 0.56 10.41 -1.61
C THR A 192 -0.49 9.64 -0.81
N TYR A 193 -1.64 9.33 -1.41
CA TYR A 193 -2.65 8.48 -0.79
C TYR A 193 -2.15 7.07 -0.54
N GLY A 194 -1.49 6.43 -1.51
CA GLY A 194 -0.92 5.09 -1.34
C GLY A 194 0.09 5.02 -0.20
N ILE A 195 0.93 6.05 -0.06
CA ILE A 195 1.87 6.19 1.05
C ILE A 195 1.12 6.28 2.39
N LEU A 196 0.12 7.16 2.49
CA LEU A 196 -0.69 7.32 3.72
C LEU A 196 -1.45 6.04 4.07
N TRP A 197 -2.03 5.39 3.07
CA TRP A 197 -2.76 4.12 3.18
C TRP A 197 -1.87 3.01 3.77
N ALA A 198 -0.71 2.77 3.16
CA ALA A 198 0.20 1.73 3.61
C ALA A 198 0.80 2.02 4.99
N VAL A 199 1.35 3.23 5.20
CA VAL A 199 2.01 3.58 6.47
C VAL A 199 1.01 3.58 7.62
N SER A 200 -0.16 4.18 7.46
CA SER A 200 -1.15 4.26 8.55
C SER A 200 -1.71 2.89 8.89
N GLY A 201 -2.00 2.07 7.88
CA GLY A 201 -2.49 0.71 8.06
C GLY A 201 -1.45 -0.21 8.73
N PHE A 202 -0.20 -0.15 8.27
CA PHE A 202 0.88 -0.91 8.90
C PHE A 202 1.16 -0.44 10.32
N GLU A 203 1.19 0.86 10.55
CA GLU A 203 1.42 1.42 11.88
C GLU A 203 0.32 1.02 12.87
N ALA A 204 -0.95 1.13 12.48
CA ALA A 204 -2.08 0.75 13.33
C ALA A 204 -1.98 -0.72 13.78
N ALA A 205 -1.68 -1.62 12.83
CA ALA A 205 -1.53 -3.04 13.10
C ALA A 205 -0.31 -3.34 13.99
N LEU A 206 0.86 -2.81 13.64
CA LEU A 206 2.11 -3.09 14.37
C LEU A 206 2.12 -2.49 15.78
N LEU A 207 1.53 -1.30 15.98
CA LEU A 207 1.41 -0.72 17.31
C LEU A 207 0.37 -1.45 18.17
N GLY A 208 -0.69 -1.97 17.55
CA GLY A 208 -1.67 -2.82 18.23
C GLY A 208 -1.07 -4.11 18.78
N ASP A 209 -0.11 -4.69 18.05
CA ASP A 209 0.54 -5.96 18.39
C ASP A 209 1.91 -5.80 19.08
N ASP A 210 2.32 -4.60 19.51
CA ASP A 210 3.72 -4.28 19.87
C ASP A 210 4.37 -5.27 20.85
N GLN A 211 3.66 -5.66 21.92
CA GLN A 211 4.18 -6.61 22.92
C GLN A 211 4.32 -8.03 22.37
N ALA A 212 3.35 -8.50 21.58
CA ALA A 212 3.38 -9.83 20.97
C ALA A 212 4.45 -9.91 19.87
N LEU A 213 4.59 -8.83 19.08
CA LEU A 213 5.66 -8.66 18.10
C LEU A 213 7.04 -8.63 18.75
N TYR A 214 7.22 -7.90 19.85
CA TYR A 214 8.49 -7.85 20.56
C TYR A 214 8.95 -9.25 21.00
N THR A 215 8.03 -10.04 21.56
CA THR A 215 8.29 -11.41 21.97
C THR A 215 8.64 -12.31 20.79
N SER A 216 7.86 -12.21 19.70
CA SER A 216 8.05 -13.02 18.50
C SER A 216 9.37 -12.69 17.79
N LEU A 217 9.71 -11.41 17.63
CA LEU A 217 10.98 -10.98 17.02
C LEU A 217 12.20 -11.35 17.87
N ALA A 218 12.07 -11.33 19.21
CA ALA A 218 13.12 -11.81 20.10
C ALA A 218 13.35 -13.33 19.98
N SER A 219 12.31 -14.11 19.70
CA SER A 219 12.48 -15.55 19.45
C SER A 219 13.26 -15.84 18.15
N LEU A 220 13.06 -15.01 17.11
CA LEU A 220 13.75 -15.15 15.81
C LEU A 220 15.26 -14.89 15.90
N THR A 221 15.75 -14.21 16.94
CA THR A 221 17.20 -14.07 17.14
C THR A 221 17.81 -15.32 17.78
N VAL A 222 17.03 -16.09 18.53
CA VAL A 222 17.47 -17.31 19.23
C VAL A 222 17.35 -18.56 18.35
N SER A 223 16.33 -18.65 17.50
CA SER A 223 16.15 -19.77 16.57
C SER A 223 15.65 -19.30 15.19
N PRO A 224 16.57 -19.01 14.26
CA PRO A 224 16.23 -18.58 12.91
C PRO A 224 15.67 -19.76 12.10
N GLY A 225 14.34 -19.88 12.05
CA GLY A 225 13.66 -20.89 11.22
C GLY A 225 12.35 -21.44 11.79
N SER A 226 12.07 -21.21 13.08
CA SER A 226 10.76 -21.55 13.67
C SER A 226 10.07 -20.27 14.13
N PRO A 227 8.93 -19.88 13.53
CA PRO A 227 8.06 -18.89 14.15
C PRO A 227 7.64 -19.44 15.52
N ALA A 228 7.67 -18.59 16.55
CA ALA A 228 7.21 -18.99 17.87
C ALA A 228 5.74 -19.40 17.83
N ALA A 229 5.31 -20.25 18.77
CA ALA A 229 3.89 -20.61 18.97
C ALA A 229 2.98 -19.39 19.29
N SER A 230 3.54 -18.17 19.37
CA SER A 230 2.88 -16.90 19.71
C SER A 230 2.25 -16.16 18.53
N ASP A 231 2.21 -16.73 17.32
CA ASP A 231 1.51 -16.12 16.18
C ASP A 231 -0.02 -16.10 16.33
N GLN A 232 -0.56 -16.79 17.35
CA GLN A 232 -1.97 -16.77 17.71
C GLN A 232 -2.37 -15.37 18.20
N GLY A 233 -3.19 -14.67 17.41
CA GLY A 233 -3.76 -13.37 17.77
C GLY A 233 -3.06 -12.16 17.15
N LEU A 234 -1.97 -12.35 16.38
CA LEU A 234 -1.37 -11.28 15.60
C LEU A 234 -2.26 -10.88 14.42
N THR A 235 -2.30 -9.59 14.13
CA THR A 235 -2.88 -9.07 12.87
C THR A 235 -2.14 -9.63 11.65
N GLU A 236 -2.80 -9.65 10.49
CA GLU A 236 -2.19 -10.12 9.24
C GLU A 236 -0.90 -9.35 8.91
N VAL A 237 -0.87 -8.03 9.08
CA VAL A 237 0.33 -7.21 8.85
C VAL A 237 1.48 -7.63 9.77
N SER A 238 1.22 -7.89 11.05
CA SER A 238 2.24 -8.37 11.98
C SER A 238 2.80 -9.72 11.56
N ARG A 239 1.94 -10.61 11.05
CA ARG A 239 2.36 -11.90 10.47
C ARG A 239 3.16 -11.72 9.18
N MET A 240 2.79 -10.77 8.32
CA MET A 240 3.58 -10.38 7.14
C MET A 240 4.98 -9.91 7.55
N LEU A 241 5.10 -9.10 8.62
CA LEU A 241 6.39 -8.63 9.14
C LEU A 241 7.26 -9.80 9.64
N ILE A 242 6.71 -10.66 10.49
CA ILE A 242 7.44 -11.82 11.03
C ILE A 242 7.86 -12.77 9.92
N GLY A 243 6.93 -13.12 9.01
CA GLY A 243 7.18 -14.04 7.91
C GLY A 243 8.25 -13.50 6.96
N SER A 244 8.16 -12.21 6.59
CA SER A 244 9.15 -11.58 5.72
C SER A 244 10.54 -11.43 6.37
N GLU A 245 10.60 -11.10 7.66
CA GLU A 245 11.87 -11.02 8.42
C GLU A 245 12.51 -12.41 8.56
N THR A 246 11.70 -13.44 8.83
CA THR A 246 12.15 -14.82 8.92
C THR A 246 12.72 -15.28 7.58
N ALA A 247 12.00 -15.03 6.47
CA ALA A 247 12.45 -15.34 5.11
C ALA A 247 13.76 -14.59 4.75
N ALA A 248 13.84 -13.29 5.08
CA ALA A 248 15.03 -12.48 4.83
C ALA A 248 16.25 -13.00 5.59
N ARG A 249 16.12 -13.28 6.89
CA ARG A 249 17.19 -13.87 7.71
C ARG A 249 17.60 -15.24 7.20
N TYR A 250 16.64 -16.06 6.79
CA TYR A 250 16.91 -17.39 6.26
C TYR A 250 17.73 -17.32 4.97
N ILE A 251 17.35 -16.46 4.02
CA ILE A 251 18.13 -16.23 2.79
C ILE A 251 19.53 -15.70 3.12
N LEU A 252 19.64 -14.70 3.99
CA LEU A 252 20.93 -14.10 4.37
C LEU A 252 21.86 -15.10 5.08
N GLY A 253 21.31 -15.99 5.91
CA GLY A 253 22.06 -17.09 6.53
C GLY A 253 22.61 -18.11 5.54
N HIS A 254 22.07 -18.15 4.32
CA HIS A 254 22.52 -19.02 3.23
C HIS A 254 23.17 -18.23 2.07
N HIS A 255 23.54 -16.96 2.29
CA HIS A 255 24.09 -16.09 1.26
C HIS A 255 25.29 -16.71 0.53
N ASP A 256 26.21 -17.35 1.26
CA ASP A 256 27.41 -17.97 0.67
C ASP A 256 27.09 -19.11 -0.31
N HIS A 257 25.92 -19.73 -0.17
CA HIS A 257 25.45 -20.77 -1.08
C HIS A 257 24.82 -20.21 -2.37
N LEU A 258 24.46 -18.93 -2.38
CA LEU A 258 23.75 -18.29 -3.49
C LEU A 258 24.71 -17.76 -4.57
N GLY A 259 25.96 -17.49 -4.20
CA GLY A 259 26.97 -16.91 -5.11
C GLY A 259 26.74 -15.42 -5.36
N ASP A 260 27.46 -14.88 -6.35
CA ASP A 260 27.53 -13.42 -6.56
C ASP A 260 26.33 -12.83 -7.34
N ALA A 261 25.53 -13.66 -8.02
CA ALA A 261 24.41 -13.21 -8.86
C ALA A 261 23.18 -14.13 -8.71
N PRO A 262 22.56 -14.18 -7.52
CA PRO A 262 21.33 -14.95 -7.32
C PRO A 262 20.16 -14.41 -8.16
N VAL A 263 19.30 -15.34 -8.58
CA VAL A 263 18.01 -15.00 -9.20
C VAL A 263 16.89 -15.27 -8.21
N PHE A 264 16.02 -14.30 -8.02
CA PHE A 264 14.93 -14.35 -7.05
C PHE A 264 13.59 -14.51 -7.74
N TRP A 265 12.68 -15.19 -7.05
CA TRP A 265 11.26 -15.21 -7.40
C TRP A 265 10.45 -14.64 -6.25
N THR A 266 9.50 -13.77 -6.58
CA THR A 266 8.70 -12.98 -5.64
C THR A 266 7.23 -13.28 -5.86
N ARG A 267 6.45 -13.39 -4.78
CA ARG A 267 5.03 -13.76 -4.84
C ARG A 267 4.11 -12.54 -4.83
N GLU A 268 4.62 -11.40 -4.41
CA GLU A 268 3.90 -10.13 -4.31
C GLU A 268 3.25 -9.74 -5.66
N GLN A 269 1.93 -9.59 -5.65
CA GLN A 269 1.08 -9.32 -6.82
C GLN A 269 0.37 -7.97 -6.74
N ARG A 270 0.26 -7.41 -5.53
CA ARG A 270 -0.52 -6.20 -5.23
C ARG A 270 0.28 -5.19 -4.46
N GLY A 271 -0.21 -3.96 -4.45
CA GLY A 271 0.41 -2.85 -3.72
C GLY A 271 0.53 -3.11 -2.23
N GLU A 272 -0.49 -3.73 -1.64
CA GLU A 272 -0.45 -4.13 -0.22
C GLU A 272 0.76 -5.00 0.14
N GLU A 273 0.96 -6.09 -0.62
CA GLU A 273 2.04 -7.04 -0.39
C GLU A 273 3.39 -6.40 -0.70
N ALA A 274 3.46 -5.63 -1.79
CA ALA A 274 4.66 -4.96 -2.27
C ALA A 274 5.11 -3.80 -1.38
N ALA A 275 4.18 -3.11 -0.72
CA ALA A 275 4.47 -1.99 0.18
C ALA A 275 5.36 -2.41 1.36
N THR A 276 5.40 -3.69 1.72
CA THR A 276 6.35 -4.21 2.71
C THR A 276 7.80 -3.95 2.32
N TRP A 277 8.15 -3.98 1.03
CA TRP A 277 9.50 -3.64 0.55
C TRP A 277 9.87 -2.18 0.78
N LEU A 278 8.89 -1.29 0.69
CA LEU A 278 9.08 0.15 0.82
C LEU A 278 9.19 0.57 2.29
N PHE A 279 8.37 -0.03 3.16
CA PHE A 279 8.16 0.47 4.51
C PHE A 279 8.71 -0.42 5.63
N PHE A 280 8.88 -1.73 5.44
CA PHE A 280 9.47 -2.56 6.48
C PHE A 280 10.99 -2.38 6.47
N ARG A 281 11.56 -1.82 7.56
CA ARG A 281 13.00 -1.46 7.60
C ARG A 281 13.92 -2.64 7.30
N HIS A 282 13.50 -3.84 7.69
CA HIS A 282 14.31 -5.02 7.46
C HIS A 282 14.39 -5.42 5.98
N LYS A 283 13.35 -5.15 5.18
CA LYS A 283 13.34 -5.44 3.73
C LYS A 283 14.33 -4.54 3.00
N TYR A 284 14.38 -3.27 3.36
CA TYR A 284 15.39 -2.34 2.83
C TYR A 284 16.81 -2.81 3.17
N ARG A 285 17.09 -3.12 4.45
CA ARG A 285 18.40 -3.66 4.88
C ARG A 285 18.75 -4.99 4.22
N TYR A 286 17.75 -5.82 3.94
CA TYR A 286 17.94 -7.06 3.18
C TYR A 286 18.41 -6.76 1.75
N LEU A 287 17.79 -5.80 1.05
CA LEU A 287 18.21 -5.41 -0.30
C LEU A 287 19.63 -4.83 -0.32
N GLU A 288 19.99 -3.99 0.67
CA GLU A 288 21.37 -3.49 0.82
C GLU A 288 22.39 -4.63 0.92
N ARG A 289 22.07 -5.68 1.69
CA ARG A 289 22.96 -6.84 1.87
C ARG A 289 23.03 -7.76 0.65
N MET A 290 21.95 -7.84 -0.12
CA MET A 290 21.87 -8.65 -1.34
C MET A 290 22.32 -7.91 -2.60
N THR A 291 22.72 -6.64 -2.48
CA THR A 291 23.19 -5.83 -3.60
C THR A 291 24.43 -6.49 -4.24
N PRO A 292 24.46 -6.66 -5.58
CA PRO A 292 25.59 -7.30 -6.25
C PRO A 292 26.92 -6.62 -5.93
N ARG A 293 27.91 -7.39 -5.46
CA ARG A 293 29.23 -6.84 -5.06
C ARG A 293 30.19 -6.59 -6.23
N ARG A 294 29.93 -7.19 -7.40
CA ARG A 294 30.77 -7.07 -8.60
C ARG A 294 30.04 -6.34 -9.71
N THR A 295 30.73 -5.39 -10.32
CA THR A 295 30.32 -4.77 -11.58
C THR A 295 30.20 -5.85 -12.67
N GLY A 296 28.98 -6.02 -13.21
CA GLY A 296 28.68 -6.99 -14.27
C GLY A 296 27.97 -8.28 -13.84
N GLY A 297 27.83 -8.55 -12.54
CA GLY A 297 26.96 -9.62 -12.04
C GLY A 297 25.52 -9.12 -11.92
N THR A 298 24.62 -9.52 -12.83
CA THR A 298 23.22 -9.09 -12.77
C THR A 298 22.39 -10.08 -11.97
N SER A 299 22.21 -9.81 -10.68
CA SER A 299 21.13 -10.44 -9.92
C SER A 299 19.79 -10.09 -10.56
N GLY A 300 18.87 -11.04 -10.56
CA GLY A 300 17.57 -10.90 -11.20
C GLY A 300 16.42 -11.16 -10.25
N ARG A 301 15.25 -10.55 -10.46
CA ARG A 301 14.05 -10.81 -9.65
C ARG A 301 12.81 -10.87 -10.52
N GLY A 302 12.19 -12.04 -10.57
CA GLY A 302 10.91 -12.27 -11.23
C GLY A 302 9.72 -11.96 -10.33
N PHE A 303 8.68 -11.43 -10.94
CA PHE A 303 7.35 -11.20 -10.38
C PHE A 303 6.31 -11.88 -11.27
N CYS A 304 5.41 -12.66 -10.68
CA CYS A 304 4.17 -13.02 -11.35
C CYS A 304 3.08 -12.02 -10.91
N VAL A 305 2.66 -11.16 -11.81
CA VAL A 305 1.60 -10.15 -11.61
C VAL A 305 0.56 -10.34 -12.71
N PRO A 306 -0.41 -11.25 -12.56
CA PRO A 306 -1.40 -11.52 -13.61
C PRO A 306 -2.27 -10.30 -13.90
N GLU A 307 -2.73 -10.14 -15.15
CA GLU A 307 -3.59 -9.01 -15.56
C GLU A 307 -4.84 -8.86 -14.68
N ALA A 308 -5.43 -9.98 -14.25
CA ALA A 308 -6.58 -9.96 -13.34
C ALA A 308 -6.26 -9.31 -11.98
N ALA A 309 -5.02 -9.46 -11.47
CA ALA A 309 -4.58 -8.80 -10.26
C ALA A 309 -4.41 -7.29 -10.47
N VAL A 310 -3.87 -6.88 -11.63
CA VAL A 310 -3.73 -5.47 -12.02
C VAL A 310 -5.09 -4.80 -12.15
N ALA A 311 -6.02 -5.44 -12.86
CA ALA A 311 -7.37 -4.92 -13.10
C ALA A 311 -8.18 -4.76 -11.80
N ALA A 312 -7.99 -5.67 -10.85
CA ALA A 312 -8.64 -5.64 -9.55
C ALA A 312 -7.91 -4.80 -8.48
N SER A 313 -6.81 -4.12 -8.84
CA SER A 313 -6.07 -3.26 -7.90
C SER A 313 -6.38 -1.78 -8.14
N PRO A 314 -6.67 -1.01 -7.08
CA PRO A 314 -6.85 0.43 -7.21
C PRO A 314 -5.53 1.12 -7.60
N ALA A 315 -5.63 2.32 -8.16
CA ALA A 315 -4.46 3.03 -8.71
C ALA A 315 -3.34 3.22 -7.68
N TYR A 316 -3.66 3.62 -6.45
CA TYR A 316 -2.67 3.77 -5.36
C TYR A 316 -1.91 2.47 -5.03
N GLU A 317 -2.56 1.30 -5.11
CA GLU A 317 -1.85 0.02 -4.91
C GLU A 317 -0.92 -0.29 -6.08
N ARG A 318 -1.35 0.01 -7.31
CA ARG A 318 -0.49 -0.17 -8.49
C ARG A 318 0.74 0.74 -8.42
N VAL A 319 0.59 1.95 -7.89
CA VAL A 319 1.71 2.86 -7.61
C VAL A 319 2.68 2.25 -6.58
N LEU A 320 2.18 1.67 -5.48
CA LEU A 320 3.03 1.01 -4.49
C LEU A 320 3.78 -0.20 -5.05
N LEU A 321 3.12 -1.01 -5.89
CA LEU A 321 3.77 -2.13 -6.59
C LEU A 321 4.87 -1.64 -7.54
N PHE A 322 4.57 -0.60 -8.33
CA PHE A 322 5.54 0.04 -9.22
C PHE A 322 6.77 0.53 -8.44
N LEU A 323 6.57 1.22 -7.32
CA LEU A 323 7.67 1.74 -6.50
C LEU A 323 8.52 0.62 -5.87
N ALA A 324 7.90 -0.50 -5.47
CA ALA A 324 8.64 -1.64 -4.95
C ALA A 324 9.55 -2.29 -6.02
N ILE A 325 9.07 -2.38 -7.26
CA ILE A 325 9.87 -2.83 -8.41
C ILE A 325 11.01 -1.83 -8.67
N ALA A 326 10.72 -0.53 -8.67
CA ALA A 326 11.72 0.51 -8.85
C ALA A 326 12.79 0.51 -7.76
N LEU A 327 12.43 0.22 -6.51
CA LEU A 327 13.38 0.05 -5.41
C LEU A 327 14.40 -1.04 -5.73
N MET A 328 13.97 -2.19 -6.26
CA MET A 328 14.89 -3.29 -6.56
C MET A 328 15.83 -2.97 -7.72
N GLU A 329 15.31 -2.31 -8.77
CA GLU A 329 16.13 -1.78 -9.86
C GLU A 329 17.18 -0.76 -9.34
N SER A 330 16.83 0.04 -8.33
CA SER A 330 17.77 1.00 -7.71
C SER A 330 18.97 0.33 -7.02
N PHE A 331 18.82 -0.94 -6.62
CA PHE A 331 19.90 -1.78 -6.08
C PHE A 331 20.62 -2.60 -7.15
N GLY A 332 20.39 -2.34 -8.44
CA GLY A 332 21.01 -3.08 -9.54
C GLY A 332 20.46 -4.51 -9.71
N ILE A 333 19.30 -4.81 -9.13
CA ILE A 333 18.60 -6.08 -9.32
C ILE A 333 17.66 -5.93 -10.51
N ARG A 334 17.95 -6.61 -11.61
CA ARG A 334 17.11 -6.58 -12.82
C ARG A 334 15.77 -7.21 -12.51
N THR A 335 14.69 -6.50 -12.77
CA THR A 335 13.33 -7.00 -12.52
C THR A 335 12.68 -7.49 -13.80
N TRP A 336 11.82 -8.50 -13.66
CA TRP A 336 11.00 -9.02 -14.73
C TRP A 336 9.59 -9.28 -14.22
N VAL A 337 8.59 -8.91 -15.01
CA VAL A 337 7.18 -9.19 -14.73
C VAL A 337 6.66 -10.20 -15.75
N THR A 338 5.97 -11.24 -15.28
CA THR A 338 5.12 -12.11 -16.11
C THR A 338 3.66 -11.95 -15.71
N ASP A 339 2.81 -11.96 -16.72
CA ASP A 339 1.36 -12.00 -16.66
C ASP A 339 0.79 -13.43 -16.58
N ASP A 340 1.62 -14.45 -16.78
CA ASP A 340 1.21 -15.85 -16.72
C ASP A 340 0.86 -16.25 -15.28
N GLY A 341 -0.45 -16.36 -15.02
CA GLY A 341 -1.02 -16.79 -13.76
C GLY A 341 -0.66 -18.21 -13.35
N GLY A 342 -0.16 -19.05 -14.27
CA GLY A 342 0.35 -20.38 -13.97
C GLY A 342 1.49 -20.39 -12.95
N PHE A 343 2.26 -19.30 -12.86
CA PHE A 343 3.36 -19.16 -11.90
C PHE A 343 2.96 -18.52 -10.56
N ALA A 344 1.69 -18.14 -10.37
CA ALA A 344 1.22 -17.44 -9.16
C ALA A 344 1.39 -18.27 -7.86
N HIS A 345 1.41 -19.60 -8.01
CA HIS A 345 1.57 -20.56 -6.91
C HIS A 345 3.02 -20.98 -6.67
N THR A 346 3.96 -20.52 -7.50
CA THR A 346 5.38 -20.79 -7.28
C THR A 346 5.85 -20.13 -5.99
N ASP A 347 6.51 -20.93 -5.13
CA ASP A 347 7.11 -20.45 -3.90
C ASP A 347 8.11 -19.32 -4.15
N GLY A 348 8.24 -18.38 -3.21
CA GLY A 348 9.33 -17.41 -3.22
C GLY A 348 10.65 -18.12 -2.98
N PHE A 349 11.66 -17.84 -3.81
CA PHE A 349 12.97 -18.46 -3.68
C PHE A 349 14.11 -17.54 -4.11
N ALA A 350 15.32 -17.89 -3.68
CA ALA A 350 16.58 -17.43 -4.23
C ALA A 350 17.33 -18.61 -4.86
N LEU A 351 17.71 -18.48 -6.12
CA LEU A 351 18.34 -19.53 -6.92
C LEU A 351 19.79 -19.15 -7.24
N SER A 352 20.70 -20.06 -6.93
CA SER A 352 22.03 -20.14 -7.54
C SER A 352 21.94 -21.11 -8.71
N PRO A 353 21.99 -20.64 -9.97
CA PRO A 353 21.76 -21.49 -11.14
C PRO A 353 22.60 -22.75 -11.13
N GLY A 354 21.95 -23.91 -11.29
CA GLY A 354 22.60 -25.23 -11.33
C GLY A 354 23.21 -25.73 -10.02
N ARG A 355 23.15 -24.95 -8.92
CA ARG A 355 23.80 -25.32 -7.65
C ARG A 355 22.79 -25.59 -6.54
N ARG A 356 22.04 -24.56 -6.12
CA ARG A 356 21.15 -24.62 -4.95
C ARG A 356 20.02 -23.61 -5.08
N ALA A 357 18.90 -23.90 -4.44
CA ALA A 357 17.82 -22.95 -4.22
C ALA A 357 17.49 -22.87 -2.73
N VAL A 358 17.24 -21.65 -2.26
CA VAL A 358 16.75 -21.34 -0.92
C VAL A 358 15.31 -20.89 -1.08
N ILE A 359 14.37 -21.72 -0.64
CA ILE A 359 12.93 -21.43 -0.64
C ILE A 359 12.64 -20.63 0.63
N ALA A 360 11.96 -19.51 0.47
CA ALA A 360 11.57 -18.62 1.55
C ALA A 360 10.29 -17.86 1.18
N SER A 361 9.16 -18.56 1.25
CA SER A 361 7.82 -17.99 1.06
C SER A 361 7.25 -17.50 2.38
N TRP A 362 6.56 -16.37 2.36
CA TRP A 362 5.82 -15.82 3.51
C TRP A 362 4.49 -15.19 3.09
N VAL A 363 4.41 -14.68 1.86
CA VAL A 363 3.16 -14.21 1.24
C VAL A 363 2.33 -15.42 0.84
N ARG A 364 1.05 -15.45 1.21
CA ARG A 364 0.07 -16.48 0.79
C ARG A 364 0.57 -17.91 1.04
N THR A 365 1.08 -18.17 2.26
CA THR A 365 1.46 -19.50 2.75
C THR A 365 0.47 -19.98 3.82
N GLU A 366 0.26 -21.30 3.92
CA GLU A 366 -0.43 -21.91 5.06
C GLU A 366 0.49 -21.83 6.29
N GLY A 367 0.46 -20.71 7.01
CA GLY A 367 1.34 -20.40 8.14
C GLY A 367 2.31 -19.24 7.87
N ALA A 368 3.19 -18.93 8.84
CA ALA A 368 4.01 -17.72 8.79
C ALA A 368 5.14 -17.75 7.75
N SER A 369 5.68 -18.93 7.40
CA SER A 369 6.62 -19.07 6.28
C SER A 369 6.81 -20.54 5.86
N HIS A 370 7.25 -20.74 4.61
CA HIS A 370 7.78 -22.00 4.10
C HIS A 370 9.26 -21.80 3.77
N LEU A 371 10.14 -22.46 4.53
CA LEU A 371 11.59 -22.33 4.44
C LEU A 371 12.23 -23.69 4.12
N ALA A 372 13.06 -23.73 3.09
CA ALA A 372 13.82 -24.94 2.75
C ALA A 372 15.06 -24.62 1.92
N VAL A 373 16.04 -25.53 1.93
CA VAL A 373 17.16 -25.53 0.98
C VAL A 373 17.11 -26.81 0.15
N THR A 374 17.31 -26.68 -1.16
CA THR A 374 17.35 -27.83 -2.06
C THR A 374 18.50 -27.73 -3.04
N ALA A 375 19.11 -28.88 -3.31
CA ALA A 375 20.06 -29.10 -4.40
C ALA A 375 19.55 -30.20 -5.37
N ARG A 376 18.28 -30.60 -5.24
CA ARG A 376 17.71 -31.69 -6.04
C ARG A 376 17.58 -31.25 -7.51
N PRO A 377 18.17 -31.96 -8.49
CA PRO A 377 18.18 -31.54 -9.89
C PRO A 377 16.79 -31.28 -10.51
N GLY A 378 15.77 -32.02 -10.09
CA GLY A 378 14.38 -31.78 -10.52
C GLY A 378 13.85 -30.41 -10.06
N ALA A 379 14.00 -30.10 -8.77
CA ALA A 379 13.55 -28.82 -8.22
C ALA A 379 14.34 -27.64 -8.78
N LEU A 380 15.66 -27.79 -8.94
CA LEU A 380 16.49 -26.75 -9.55
C LEU A 380 16.09 -26.46 -10.99
N ARG A 381 15.74 -27.49 -11.77
CA ARG A 381 15.21 -27.31 -13.13
C ARG A 381 13.90 -26.55 -13.11
N THR A 382 12.93 -26.92 -12.27
CA THR A 382 11.65 -26.19 -12.16
C THR A 382 11.87 -24.70 -11.85
N PHE A 383 12.74 -24.36 -10.90
CA PHE A 383 13.03 -22.96 -10.58
C PHE A 383 13.79 -22.24 -11.70
N ALA A 384 14.70 -22.93 -12.38
CA ALA A 384 15.39 -22.41 -13.55
C ALA A 384 14.43 -22.18 -14.73
N ASP A 385 13.42 -23.03 -14.91
CA ASP A 385 12.42 -22.91 -15.97
C ASP A 385 11.55 -21.67 -15.75
N VAL A 386 11.07 -21.46 -14.51
CA VAL A 386 10.27 -20.27 -14.16
C VAL A 386 11.08 -18.99 -14.35
N THR A 387 12.31 -18.96 -13.84
CA THR A 387 13.18 -17.77 -13.94
C THR A 387 13.68 -17.52 -15.36
N GLY A 388 13.98 -18.58 -16.10
CA GLY A 388 14.31 -18.52 -17.51
C GLY A 388 13.14 -17.99 -18.34
N HIS A 389 11.94 -18.54 -18.12
CA HIS A 389 10.73 -18.11 -18.81
C HIS A 389 10.47 -16.61 -18.61
N VAL A 390 10.41 -16.13 -17.36
CA VAL A 390 10.13 -14.71 -17.07
C VAL A 390 11.23 -13.80 -17.60
N SER A 391 12.49 -14.24 -17.62
CA SER A 391 13.59 -13.42 -18.15
C SER A 391 13.53 -13.23 -19.68
N HIS A 392 12.99 -14.22 -20.41
CA HIS A 392 12.89 -14.19 -21.87
C HIS A 392 11.54 -13.65 -22.39
N HIS A 393 10.46 -13.80 -21.61
CA HIS A 393 9.10 -13.46 -22.01
C HIS A 393 8.48 -12.40 -21.08
N SER A 394 9.31 -11.55 -20.48
CA SER A 394 8.79 -10.52 -19.56
C SER A 394 7.89 -9.54 -20.30
N ALA A 395 6.72 -9.24 -19.72
CA ALA A 395 5.82 -8.17 -20.16
C ALA A 395 6.49 -6.77 -20.09
N THR A 396 7.55 -6.63 -19.29
CA THR A 396 8.28 -5.37 -19.07
C THR A 396 9.73 -5.45 -19.58
N ALA A 397 10.01 -6.35 -20.52
CA ALA A 397 11.35 -6.58 -21.05
C ALA A 397 11.95 -5.32 -21.70
N ALA A 398 13.06 -4.86 -21.15
CA ALA A 398 13.94 -3.87 -21.78
C ALA A 398 15.37 -3.99 -21.22
N GLU A 399 16.34 -3.45 -21.95
CA GLU A 399 17.76 -3.48 -21.56
C GLU A 399 18.10 -2.42 -20.52
N GLN A 400 17.55 -1.21 -20.66
CA GLN A 400 17.78 -0.11 -19.73
C GLN A 400 16.72 -0.07 -18.63
N ALA A 401 17.13 0.27 -17.39
CA ALA A 401 16.23 0.33 -16.24
C ALA A 401 15.07 1.31 -16.47
N GLY A 402 15.33 2.52 -16.96
CA GLY A 402 14.27 3.48 -17.28
C GLY A 402 13.25 2.98 -18.30
N GLN A 403 13.67 2.20 -19.30
CA GLN A 403 12.74 1.58 -20.25
C GLN A 403 11.91 0.47 -19.60
N ARG A 404 12.50 -0.34 -18.71
CA ARG A 404 11.75 -1.34 -17.93
C ARG A 404 10.74 -0.68 -17.00
N LEU A 405 11.10 0.43 -16.37
CA LEU A 405 10.17 1.20 -15.52
C LEU A 405 9.03 1.80 -16.36
N ALA A 406 9.31 2.36 -17.53
CA ALA A 406 8.27 2.86 -18.42
C ALA A 406 7.30 1.74 -18.84
N ALA A 407 7.81 0.57 -19.24
CA ALA A 407 6.99 -0.59 -19.58
C ALA A 407 6.20 -1.13 -18.37
N THR A 408 6.79 -1.10 -17.16
CA THR A 408 6.09 -1.49 -15.93
C THR A 408 4.96 -0.53 -15.60
N ALA A 409 5.16 0.79 -15.77
CA ALA A 409 4.11 1.78 -15.59
C ALA A 409 2.96 1.56 -16.59
N GLU A 410 3.27 1.31 -17.86
CA GLU A 410 2.28 1.00 -18.90
C GLU A 410 1.50 -0.27 -18.57
N TYR A 411 2.19 -1.36 -18.21
CA TYR A 411 1.57 -2.62 -17.80
C TYR A 411 0.60 -2.45 -16.62
N LEU A 412 0.97 -1.61 -15.65
CA LEU A 412 0.14 -1.31 -14.48
C LEU A 412 -0.93 -0.24 -14.75
N GLY A 413 -1.02 0.30 -15.96
CA GLY A 413 -1.98 1.35 -16.32
C GLY A 413 -1.74 2.66 -15.56
N LEU A 414 -0.47 3.06 -15.40
CA LEU A 414 -0.02 4.28 -14.73
C LEU A 414 0.61 5.25 -15.74
N ASP A 415 0.40 6.55 -15.54
CA ASP A 415 1.03 7.58 -16.37
C ASP A 415 2.51 7.75 -15.99
N THR A 416 3.41 7.36 -16.89
CA THR A 416 4.86 7.41 -16.69
C THR A 416 5.38 8.83 -16.44
N SER A 417 4.81 9.82 -17.13
CA SER A 417 5.24 11.22 -17.01
C SER A 417 4.83 11.81 -15.65
N TRP A 418 3.64 11.46 -15.18
CA TRP A 418 3.13 11.82 -13.87
C TRP A 418 3.97 11.14 -12.79
N LEU A 419 4.25 9.84 -12.90
CA LEU A 419 5.12 9.11 -11.95
C LEU A 419 6.51 9.77 -11.83
N GLY A 420 7.18 10.05 -12.95
CA GLY A 420 8.48 10.70 -12.97
C GLY A 420 8.46 12.06 -12.28
N ARG A 421 7.49 12.93 -12.62
CA ARG A 421 7.34 14.26 -12.01
C ARG A 421 7.02 14.17 -10.51
N ARG A 422 6.06 13.34 -10.10
CA ARG A 422 5.63 13.24 -8.70
C ARG A 422 6.71 12.63 -7.80
N CYS A 423 7.43 11.61 -8.29
CA CYS A 423 8.56 11.04 -7.58
C CYS A 423 9.72 12.06 -7.44
N ALA A 424 9.99 12.86 -8.46
CA ALA A 424 10.97 13.95 -8.38
C ALA A 424 10.58 15.00 -7.34
N GLN A 425 9.31 15.41 -7.31
CA GLN A 425 8.79 16.36 -6.33
C GLN A 425 8.90 15.82 -4.89
N LEU A 426 8.50 14.57 -4.65
CA LEU A 426 8.64 13.95 -3.32
C LEU A 426 10.11 13.75 -2.93
N SER A 427 10.97 13.34 -3.86
CA SER A 427 12.40 13.20 -3.58
C SER A 427 13.07 14.52 -3.22
N ALA A 428 12.63 15.64 -3.80
CA ALA A 428 13.15 16.96 -3.48
C ALA A 428 12.62 17.49 -2.14
N ALA A 429 11.37 17.22 -1.81
CA ALA A 429 10.73 17.69 -0.57
C ALA A 429 10.99 16.79 0.66
N GLY A 430 11.40 15.53 0.45
CA GLY A 430 11.45 14.50 1.48
C GLY A 430 10.06 13.97 1.86
N THR A 431 9.98 12.81 2.51
CA THR A 431 8.69 12.14 2.79
C THR A 431 8.26 12.16 4.26
N GLU A 432 9.17 12.55 5.16
CA GLU A 432 8.96 12.54 6.62
C GLU A 432 7.70 13.30 7.05
N ARG A 433 7.50 14.50 6.50
CA ARG A 433 6.38 15.37 6.89
C ARG A 433 5.02 14.91 6.35
N VAL A 434 4.98 13.86 5.52
CA VAL A 434 3.73 13.23 5.06
C VAL A 434 3.41 12.02 5.92
N ALA A 435 4.39 11.15 6.13
CA ALA A 435 4.12 9.79 6.62
C ALA A 435 5.21 9.27 7.57
N TRP A 436 5.84 10.13 8.38
CA TRP A 436 6.81 9.67 9.39
C TRP A 436 6.23 8.52 10.23
N PRO A 437 6.82 7.30 10.20
CA PRO A 437 6.28 6.16 10.93
C PRO A 437 6.46 6.30 12.45
N ARG A 438 5.46 5.89 13.24
CA ARG A 438 5.55 5.83 14.72
C ARG A 438 6.10 4.50 15.22
N SER A 439 5.96 3.43 14.44
CA SER A 439 6.58 2.14 14.75
C SER A 439 8.05 2.12 14.31
N ARG A 440 8.94 1.70 15.21
CA ARG A 440 10.39 1.53 14.92
C ARG A 440 10.71 0.45 13.87
N LEU A 441 9.73 -0.40 13.58
CA LEU A 441 9.82 -1.49 12.60
C LEU A 441 9.58 -0.99 11.16
N LEU A 442 9.04 0.22 11.04
CA LEU A 442 8.77 0.90 9.78
C LEU A 442 9.81 2.01 9.50
N GLY A 443 10.02 2.29 8.23
CA GLY A 443 10.94 3.32 7.76
C GLY A 443 10.51 3.87 6.40
N LEU A 444 11.18 4.94 5.96
CA LEU A 444 10.92 5.62 4.69
C LEU A 444 12.08 5.47 3.70
N GLU A 445 13.18 4.83 4.11
CA GLU A 445 14.41 4.69 3.32
C GLU A 445 14.13 4.02 1.95
N GLY A 446 13.26 2.99 1.93
CA GLY A 446 12.87 2.31 0.70
C GLY A 446 12.01 3.16 -0.23
N LEU A 447 11.05 3.93 0.31
CA LEU A 447 10.25 4.86 -0.48
C LEU A 447 11.11 5.95 -1.10
N GLU A 448 12.03 6.53 -0.32
CA GLU A 448 12.89 7.63 -0.76
C GLU A 448 13.89 7.18 -1.84
N ALA A 449 14.48 5.99 -1.68
CA ALA A 449 15.33 5.39 -2.71
C ALA A 449 14.56 5.12 -4.01
N ALA A 450 13.34 4.57 -3.91
CA ALA A 450 12.49 4.32 -5.07
C ALA A 450 12.12 5.61 -5.81
N CYS A 451 11.63 6.63 -5.09
CA CYS A 451 11.24 7.91 -5.68
C CYS A 451 12.41 8.60 -6.38
N ARG A 452 13.59 8.63 -5.73
CA ARG A 452 14.81 9.19 -6.33
C ARG A 452 15.21 8.46 -7.60
N PHE A 453 15.21 7.13 -7.57
CA PHE A 453 15.55 6.32 -8.75
C PHE A 453 14.55 6.53 -9.90
N VAL A 454 13.25 6.56 -9.62
CA VAL A 454 12.21 6.84 -10.63
C VAL A 454 12.40 8.23 -11.23
N ALA A 455 12.68 9.24 -10.40
CA ALA A 455 12.94 10.60 -10.87
C ALA A 455 14.14 10.63 -11.84
N GLU A 456 15.25 10.00 -11.47
CA GLU A 456 16.45 9.92 -12.32
C GLU A 456 16.17 9.16 -13.63
N GLN A 457 15.47 8.03 -13.57
CA GLN A 457 15.29 7.17 -14.74
C GLN A 457 14.20 7.65 -15.72
N LEU A 458 13.14 8.31 -15.22
CA LEU A 458 11.99 8.71 -16.05
C LEU A 458 11.97 10.19 -16.42
N MET A 459 12.68 11.07 -15.70
CA MET A 459 12.81 12.48 -16.10
C MET A 459 13.89 12.69 -17.18
N ILE A 460 14.78 11.71 -17.40
CA ILE A 460 15.89 11.79 -18.37
C ILE A 460 15.51 11.25 -19.75
N ILE A 461 14.28 10.77 -19.98
CA ILE A 461 13.85 10.32 -21.32
C ILE A 461 13.27 11.50 -22.09
N PRO A 462 14.02 12.19 -22.99
CA PRO A 462 13.41 13.11 -23.93
C PRO A 462 12.43 12.30 -24.80
N SER A 463 11.20 12.79 -24.92
CA SER A 463 10.23 12.22 -25.85
C SER A 463 10.80 12.28 -27.27
N THR A 464 11.40 11.20 -27.75
CA THR A 464 11.68 11.04 -29.18
C THR A 464 10.36 10.80 -29.89
N ARG A 465 9.63 11.89 -30.19
CA ARG A 465 8.66 11.90 -31.28
C ARG A 465 9.46 11.63 -32.56
N THR A 466 9.29 10.44 -33.09
CA THR A 466 9.64 10.09 -34.46
C THR A 466 8.85 11.00 -35.40
N ALA A 467 9.49 12.08 -35.87
CA ALA A 467 9.05 12.77 -37.06
C ALA A 467 9.49 11.92 -38.26
N SER A 468 8.54 11.23 -38.89
CA SER A 468 8.73 10.69 -40.23
C SER A 468 9.03 11.83 -41.20
N PRO A 469 10.09 11.74 -42.02
CA PRO A 469 10.26 12.66 -43.14
C PRO A 469 9.32 12.20 -44.26
N THR A 470 8.32 13.01 -44.58
CA THR A 470 7.63 12.94 -45.87
C THR A 470 8.64 13.20 -46.99
N ARG A 471 8.70 12.27 -47.95
CA ARG A 471 9.16 12.54 -49.32
C ARG A 471 7.95 12.86 -50.18
#